data_AF-A0A252AUR7-F1
#
_entry.id   AF-A0A252AUR7-F1
#
_cell.length_a   1.000
_cell.length_b   1.000
_cell.length_c   1.000
_cell.angle_alpha   90.00
_cell.angle_beta   90.00
_cell.angle_gamma   90.00
#
_symmetry.space_group_name_H-M   'P 1'
#
loop_
_entity.id
_entity.type
_entity.pdbx_description
1 polymer ?
#
loop_
_entity_poly.entity_id
_entity_poly.type
_entity_poly.pdbx_seq_one_letter_code
_entity_poly.pdbx_strand_id
1 'polypeptide(L)'
;MPQDHDIYLAFDPILGRVIYQKEATGRIKAKLSDNLTWCFCELCEKLTEYSAVRFNPVVIKRLKNGNAKLVPITEKMISLGLEKAKKLAKHYSEALSGKYGPHKASQMIARYGDLVEMRADRSVEGFLEYIEPKMKFREHLLHGELAWTTRLPGSSPDSPKPSKLYCERHNPRRSISSRRAYQRDRRFIWEYRALMEQIWSQGFNTLTLSGWDIEDHAFVRREAYKQVKALRAPTSTLDDFLSKGTMTQAEIARELGISRQAVSAAIKRRALKNLHEGKR
;
A
#
# COMPACT_ATOMS: atom_id res chain seq x y z
N MET A 1 -21.73 13.76 29.39
CA MET A 1 -22.43 12.76 28.55
C MET A 1 -22.16 13.11 27.09
N PRO A 2 -21.23 12.45 26.38
CA PRO A 2 -21.01 12.74 24.98
C PRO A 2 -22.17 12.16 24.15
N GLN A 3 -22.74 12.98 23.28
CA GLN A 3 -23.87 12.64 22.42
C GLN A 3 -23.43 11.62 21.34
N ASP A 4 -24.02 10.42 21.39
CA ASP A 4 -23.84 9.32 20.42
C ASP A 4 -24.61 9.60 19.10
N HIS A 5 -24.23 10.65 18.37
CA HIS A 5 -24.87 10.97 17.08
C HIS A 5 -24.24 10.27 15.87
N ASP A 6 -23.20 9.45 16.06
CA ASP A 6 -22.39 8.91 14.95
C ASP A 6 -22.63 7.43 14.63
N ILE A 7 -23.55 6.75 15.32
CA ILE A 7 -23.76 5.30 15.16
C ILE A 7 -25.12 5.06 14.48
N TYR A 8 -25.09 4.53 13.25
CA TYR A 8 -26.30 4.15 12.51
C TYR A 8 -26.29 2.65 12.19
N LEU A 9 -27.49 2.10 12.04
CA LEU A 9 -27.68 0.71 11.63
C LEU A 9 -27.49 0.62 10.11
N ALA A 10 -26.54 -0.22 9.68
CA ALA A 10 -26.30 -0.52 8.27
C ALA A 10 -26.29 -2.03 8.07
N PHE A 11 -26.95 -2.51 7.02
CA PHE A 11 -26.83 -3.90 6.61
C PHE A 11 -25.41 -4.15 6.07
N ASP A 12 -24.66 -5.07 6.69
CA ASP A 12 -23.38 -5.54 6.17
C ASP A 12 -23.63 -6.75 5.27
N PRO A 13 -23.56 -6.61 3.94
CA PRO A 13 -23.85 -7.69 3.01
C PRO A 13 -22.83 -8.84 3.09
N ILE A 14 -21.64 -8.60 3.67
CA ILE A 14 -20.62 -9.64 3.86
C ILE A 14 -20.95 -10.49 5.09
N LEU A 15 -21.54 -9.88 6.13
CA LEU A 15 -21.94 -10.58 7.35
C LEU A 15 -23.40 -11.03 7.35
N GLY A 16 -24.19 -10.63 6.36
CA GLY A 16 -25.62 -10.96 6.26
C GLY A 16 -26.45 -10.45 7.42
N ARG A 17 -26.01 -9.39 8.12
CA ARG A 17 -26.68 -8.86 9.32
C ARG A 17 -26.58 -7.35 9.40
N VAL A 18 -27.55 -6.74 10.07
CA VAL A 18 -27.49 -5.32 10.42
C VAL A 18 -26.44 -5.13 11.50
N ILE A 19 -25.49 -4.23 11.25
CA ILE A 19 -24.44 -3.85 12.18
C ILE A 19 -24.54 -2.37 12.50
N TYR A 20 -24.10 -2.02 13.70
CA TYR A 20 -23.83 -0.63 14.05
C TYR A 20 -22.58 -0.16 13.29
N GLN A 21 -22.75 0.73 12.33
CA GLN A 21 -21.67 1.46 11.69
C GLN A 21 -21.50 2.80 12.37
N LYS A 22 -20.26 3.09 12.75
CA LYS A 22 -19.87 4.43 13.16
C LYS A 22 -19.47 5.22 11.93
N GLU A 23 -19.95 6.45 11.80
CA GLU A 23 -19.46 7.36 10.76
C GLU A 23 -17.93 7.39 10.80
N ALA A 24 -17.33 7.29 9.61
CA ALA A 24 -15.90 7.47 9.48
C ALA A 24 -15.56 8.90 9.95
N THR A 25 -14.57 9.03 10.84
CA THR A 25 -14.09 10.34 11.27
C THR A 25 -13.69 11.18 10.05
N GLY A 26 -13.79 12.51 10.14
CA GLY A 26 -13.45 13.41 9.02
C GLY A 26 -12.07 13.11 8.40
N ARG A 27 -11.09 12.73 9.24
CA ARG A 27 -9.77 12.26 8.79
C ARG A 27 -9.83 11.01 7.91
N ILE A 28 -10.62 10.01 8.29
CA ILE A 28 -10.78 8.78 7.50
C ILE A 28 -11.54 9.08 6.21
N LYS A 29 -12.58 9.93 6.25
CA LYS A 29 -13.30 10.37 5.05
C LYS A 29 -12.31 11.04 4.07
N ALA A 30 -11.52 12.01 4.53
CA ALA A 30 -10.52 12.70 3.73
C ALA A 30 -9.44 11.76 3.16
N LYS A 31 -8.96 10.79 3.95
CA LYS A 31 -7.99 9.79 3.46
C LYS A 31 -8.58 8.91 2.36
N LEU A 32 -9.84 8.49 2.49
CA LEU A 32 -10.48 7.60 1.52
C LEU A 32 -10.97 8.32 0.27
N SER A 33 -11.16 9.64 0.30
CA SER A 33 -11.51 10.45 -0.88
C SER A 33 -10.31 10.75 -1.78
N ASP A 34 -9.09 10.61 -1.28
CA ASP A 34 -7.88 10.82 -2.06
C ASP A 34 -7.54 9.57 -2.87
N ASN A 35 -7.95 9.55 -4.14
CA ASN A 35 -7.77 8.41 -5.05
C ASN A 35 -6.30 8.01 -5.27
N LEU A 36 -5.35 8.91 -5.06
CA LEU A 36 -3.92 8.66 -5.32
C LEU A 36 -3.20 8.17 -4.07
N THR A 37 -3.67 8.56 -2.88
CA THR A 37 -2.95 8.24 -1.64
C THR A 37 -3.69 7.35 -0.65
N TRP A 38 -4.99 7.12 -0.79
CA TRP A 38 -5.80 6.37 0.19
C TRP A 38 -5.22 5.01 0.53
N CYS A 39 -4.54 4.37 -0.42
CA CYS A 39 -4.01 3.01 -0.29
C CYS A 39 -2.69 2.94 0.48
N PHE A 40 -1.98 4.06 0.70
CA PHE A 40 -0.68 4.09 1.38
C PHE A 40 -0.78 4.40 2.86
N CYS A 41 0.09 3.77 3.65
CA CYS A 41 0.31 4.08 5.05
C CYS A 41 0.70 5.55 5.22
N GLU A 42 0.20 6.20 6.27
CA GLU A 42 0.55 7.60 6.54
C GLU A 42 1.99 7.79 7.05
N LEU A 43 2.64 6.70 7.49
CA LEU A 43 3.96 6.73 8.12
C LEU A 43 5.08 6.10 7.29
N CYS A 44 4.74 5.47 6.16
CA CYS A 44 5.69 4.84 5.26
C CYS A 44 5.09 4.63 3.87
N GLU A 45 5.87 4.03 3.00
CA GLU A 45 5.53 3.71 1.62
C GLU A 45 4.63 2.48 1.44
N LYS A 46 4.44 1.67 2.50
CA LYS A 46 3.69 0.42 2.38
C LYS A 46 2.19 0.65 2.27
N LEU A 47 1.48 -0.29 1.64
CA LEU A 47 0.03 -0.32 1.60
C LEU A 47 -0.57 -0.42 3.02
N THR A 48 -1.70 0.25 3.23
CA THR A 48 -2.52 0.07 4.45
C THR A 48 -3.05 -1.36 4.54
N GLU A 49 -3.40 -1.81 5.74
CA GLU A 49 -4.07 -3.11 5.89
C GLU A 49 -5.41 -3.14 5.13
N TYR A 50 -6.14 -2.02 5.11
CA TYR A 50 -7.41 -1.91 4.39
C TYR A 50 -7.24 -2.08 2.88
N SER A 51 -6.27 -1.40 2.27
CA SER A 51 -5.99 -1.55 0.84
C SER A 51 -5.48 -2.96 0.52
N ALA A 52 -4.62 -3.54 1.36
CA ALA A 52 -4.17 -4.91 1.20
C ALA A 52 -5.34 -5.91 1.18
N VAL A 53 -6.35 -5.71 2.03
CA VAL A 53 -7.58 -6.52 2.03
C VAL A 53 -8.44 -6.24 0.80
N ARG A 54 -8.59 -4.97 0.41
CA ARG A 54 -9.40 -4.58 -0.76
C ARG A 54 -8.86 -5.12 -2.07
N PHE A 55 -7.54 -5.23 -2.21
CA PHE A 55 -6.89 -5.78 -3.41
C PHE A 55 -6.82 -7.31 -3.44
N ASN A 56 -7.17 -8.00 -2.35
CA ASN A 56 -7.12 -9.46 -2.27
C ASN A 56 -8.52 -10.04 -2.02
N PRO A 57 -9.41 -10.06 -3.03
CA PRO A 57 -10.70 -10.71 -2.90
C PRO A 57 -10.55 -12.22 -2.73
N VAL A 58 -11.59 -12.86 -2.22
CA VAL A 58 -11.71 -14.30 -2.04
C VAL A 58 -12.94 -14.81 -2.78
N VAL A 59 -12.97 -16.12 -3.04
CA VAL A 59 -14.08 -16.77 -3.73
C VAL A 59 -14.93 -17.51 -2.73
N ILE A 60 -16.25 -17.32 -2.79
CA ILE A 60 -17.24 -18.09 -2.04
C ILE A 60 -17.46 -19.41 -2.79
N LYS A 61 -17.03 -20.51 -2.19
CA LYS A 61 -17.36 -21.86 -2.66
C LYS A 61 -18.51 -22.42 -1.85
N ARG A 62 -19.60 -22.78 -2.53
CA ARG A 62 -20.72 -23.51 -1.93
C ARG A 62 -20.40 -25.00 -1.92
N LEU A 63 -20.49 -25.61 -0.75
CA LEU A 63 -20.30 -27.05 -0.52
C LEU A 63 -21.61 -27.79 -0.81
N LYS A 64 -21.52 -29.11 -1.03
CA LYS A 64 -22.68 -29.97 -1.38
C LYS A 64 -23.81 -29.93 -0.35
N ASN A 65 -23.51 -29.60 0.90
CA ASN A 65 -24.47 -29.47 1.99
C ASN A 65 -25.09 -28.05 2.12
N GLY A 66 -24.85 -27.16 1.15
CA GLY A 66 -25.35 -25.79 1.16
C GLY A 66 -24.48 -24.79 1.94
N ASN A 67 -23.49 -25.25 2.71
CA ASN A 67 -22.58 -24.38 3.45
C ASN A 67 -21.63 -23.63 2.50
N ALA A 68 -21.34 -22.37 2.81
CA ALA A 68 -20.41 -21.55 2.05
C ALA A 68 -19.06 -21.45 2.77
N LYS A 69 -17.96 -21.54 2.00
CA LYS A 69 -16.59 -21.33 2.49
C LYS A 69 -15.89 -20.26 1.66
N LEU A 70 -15.21 -19.34 2.34
CA LEU A 70 -14.31 -18.39 1.71
C LEU A 70 -12.98 -19.08 1.38
N VAL A 71 -12.59 -19.04 0.11
CA VAL A 71 -11.36 -19.65 -0.39
C VAL A 71 -10.50 -18.55 -1.02
N PRO A 72 -9.23 -18.41 -0.61
CA PRO A 72 -8.31 -17.49 -1.27
C PRO A 72 -8.20 -17.78 -2.76
N ILE A 73 -8.05 -16.72 -3.56
CA ILE A 73 -7.72 -16.88 -4.98
C ILE A 73 -6.36 -17.56 -5.07
N THR A 74 -6.32 -18.69 -5.78
CA THR A 74 -5.09 -19.47 -5.96
C THR A 74 -4.24 -18.91 -7.10
N GLU A 75 -2.93 -19.15 -7.07
CA GLU A 75 -2.01 -18.74 -8.16
C GLU A 75 -2.46 -19.28 -9.53
N LYS A 76 -3.01 -20.50 -9.57
CA LYS A 76 -3.57 -21.09 -10.78
C LYS A 76 -4.73 -20.26 -11.36
N MET A 77 -5.58 -19.69 -10.52
CA MET A 77 -6.69 -18.85 -10.98
C MET A 77 -6.17 -17.51 -11.53
N ILE A 78 -5.15 -16.95 -10.88
CA ILE A 78 -4.49 -15.72 -11.33
C ILE A 78 -3.82 -15.96 -12.69
N SER A 79 -3.11 -17.08 -12.85
CA SER A 79 -2.39 -17.41 -14.09
C SER A 79 -3.36 -17.63 -15.25
N LEU A 80 -4.49 -18.30 -15.04
CA LEU A 80 -5.53 -18.48 -16.06
C LEU A 80 -6.12 -17.15 -16.53
N GLY A 81 -6.39 -16.22 -15.60
CA GLY A 81 -6.85 -14.88 -15.94
C GLY A 81 -5.82 -14.11 -16.76
N LEU A 82 -4.54 -14.20 -16.38
CA LEU A 82 -3.42 -13.59 -17.10
C LEU A 82 -3.25 -14.17 -18.51
N GLU A 83 -3.35 -15.49 -18.66
CA GLU A 83 -3.27 -16.15 -19.98
C GLU A 83 -4.40 -15.69 -20.91
N LYS A 84 -5.62 -15.54 -20.38
CA LYS A 84 -6.75 -15.02 -21.16
C LYS A 84 -6.54 -13.57 -21.58
N ALA A 85 -6.02 -12.73 -20.68
CA ALA A 85 -5.65 -11.35 -21.00
C ALA A 85 -4.59 -11.30 -22.11
N LYS A 86 -3.50 -12.06 -21.98
CA LYS A 86 -2.42 -12.14 -22.98
C LYS A 86 -2.91 -12.63 -24.34
N LYS A 87 -3.80 -13.63 -24.37
CA LYS A 87 -4.43 -14.10 -25.62
C LYS A 87 -5.23 -12.98 -26.30
N LEU A 88 -5.99 -12.21 -25.53
CA LEU A 88 -6.77 -11.09 -26.07
C LEU A 88 -5.87 -9.94 -26.54
N ALA A 89 -4.82 -9.60 -25.80
CA ALA A 89 -3.83 -8.61 -26.22
C ALA A 89 -3.09 -9.03 -27.49
N LYS A 90 -2.77 -10.33 -27.64
CA LYS A 90 -2.20 -10.86 -28.89
C LYS A 90 -3.16 -10.69 -30.08
N HIS A 91 -4.45 -11.01 -29.89
CA HIS A 91 -5.46 -10.77 -30.93
C HIS A 91 -5.56 -9.28 -31.27
N TYR A 92 -5.47 -8.39 -30.27
CA TYR A 92 -5.47 -6.95 -30.50
C TYR A 92 -4.25 -6.49 -31.30
N SER A 93 -3.05 -6.99 -30.97
CA SER A 93 -1.82 -6.76 -31.73
C SER A 93 -1.95 -7.21 -33.19
N GLU A 94 -2.51 -8.40 -33.43
CA GLU A 94 -2.80 -8.90 -34.78
C GLU A 94 -3.88 -8.07 -35.51
N ALA A 95 -4.84 -7.50 -34.79
CA ALA A 95 -5.83 -6.60 -35.37
C ALA A 95 -5.21 -5.24 -35.74
N LEU A 96 -4.28 -4.73 -34.94
CA LEU A 96 -3.54 -3.50 -35.24
C LEU A 96 -2.64 -3.65 -36.48
N SER A 97 -2.08 -4.83 -36.72
CA SER A 97 -1.31 -5.11 -37.94
C SER A 97 -2.18 -5.28 -39.20
N GLY A 98 -3.50 -5.18 -39.08
CA GLY A 98 -4.44 -5.25 -40.20
C GLY A 98 -4.85 -6.67 -40.61
N LYS A 99 -4.41 -7.72 -39.90
CA LYS A 99 -4.71 -9.13 -40.22
C LYS A 99 -6.20 -9.44 -40.36
N TYR A 100 -7.04 -8.68 -39.65
CA TYR A 100 -8.49 -8.87 -39.58
C TYR A 100 -9.29 -7.73 -40.22
N GLY A 101 -8.64 -6.90 -41.03
CA GLY A 101 -9.24 -5.72 -41.66
C GLY A 101 -9.15 -4.44 -40.80
N PRO A 102 -9.55 -3.29 -41.37
CA PRO A 102 -9.22 -1.96 -40.84
C PRO A 102 -9.95 -1.60 -39.55
N HIS A 103 -11.12 -2.19 -39.30
CA HIS A 103 -11.98 -1.79 -38.17
C HIS A 103 -11.84 -2.71 -36.94
N LYS A 104 -11.13 -3.84 -37.05
CA LYS A 104 -11.13 -4.85 -35.99
C LYS A 104 -10.54 -4.34 -34.68
N ALA A 105 -9.42 -3.61 -34.74
CA ALA A 105 -8.79 -3.04 -33.56
C ALA A 105 -9.73 -2.07 -32.83
N SER A 106 -10.39 -1.17 -33.56
CA SER A 106 -11.38 -0.23 -33.00
C SER A 106 -12.58 -0.95 -32.38
N GLN A 107 -13.07 -2.03 -33.01
CA GLN A 107 -14.14 -2.87 -32.43
C GLN A 107 -13.70 -3.55 -31.14
N MET A 108 -12.44 -3.98 -31.04
CA MET A 108 -11.90 -4.58 -29.82
C MET A 108 -11.81 -3.57 -28.69
N ILE A 109 -11.35 -2.34 -28.97
CA ILE A 109 -11.39 -1.23 -28.00
C ILE A 109 -12.82 -0.97 -27.58
N ALA A 110 -13.77 -0.82 -28.49
CA ALA A 110 -15.17 -0.55 -28.15
C ALA A 110 -15.82 -1.66 -27.31
N ARG A 111 -15.36 -2.92 -27.47
CA ARG A 111 -15.92 -4.08 -26.76
C ARG A 111 -15.30 -4.34 -25.40
N TYR A 112 -13.99 -4.12 -25.27
CA TYR A 112 -13.21 -4.53 -24.10
C TYR A 112 -12.55 -3.36 -23.36
N GLY A 113 -12.29 -2.27 -24.08
CA GLY A 113 -11.63 -1.06 -23.64
C GLY A 113 -12.61 0.05 -23.24
N ASP A 114 -12.07 1.06 -22.57
CA ASP A 114 -12.65 2.40 -22.50
C ASP A 114 -11.50 3.38 -22.79
N LEU A 115 -11.61 4.16 -23.87
CA LEU A 115 -10.53 5.05 -24.28
C LEU A 115 -10.24 6.13 -23.24
N VAL A 116 -11.21 6.53 -22.42
CA VAL A 116 -11.00 7.52 -21.36
C VAL A 116 -10.18 6.90 -20.25
N GLU A 117 -10.56 5.71 -19.79
CA GLU A 117 -9.82 5.01 -18.72
C GLU A 117 -8.44 4.53 -19.19
N MET A 118 -8.31 4.18 -20.47
CA MET A 118 -7.04 3.87 -21.13
C MET A 118 -6.21 5.12 -21.46
N ARG A 119 -6.67 6.33 -21.11
CA ARG A 119 -5.97 7.60 -21.36
C ARG A 119 -5.60 7.82 -22.84
N ALA A 120 -6.47 7.35 -23.73
CA ALA A 120 -6.26 7.30 -25.17
C ALA A 120 -5.03 6.51 -25.62
N ASP A 121 -4.38 5.74 -24.73
CA ASP A 121 -3.31 4.83 -25.11
C ASP A 121 -3.89 3.64 -25.88
N ARG A 122 -3.49 3.51 -27.14
CA ARG A 122 -3.93 2.44 -28.05
C ARG A 122 -2.84 1.39 -28.28
N SER A 123 -1.72 1.49 -27.57
CA SER A 123 -0.66 0.51 -27.60
C SER A 123 -1.15 -0.87 -27.15
N VAL A 124 -0.40 -1.91 -27.50
CA VAL A 124 -0.72 -3.28 -27.07
C VAL A 124 -0.53 -3.40 -25.55
N GLU A 125 0.47 -2.70 -25.02
CA GLU A 125 0.82 -2.62 -23.62
C GLU A 125 -0.30 -1.95 -22.81
N GLY A 126 -0.75 -0.76 -23.22
CA GLY A 126 -1.85 -0.06 -22.57
C GLY A 126 -3.17 -0.82 -22.66
N PHE A 127 -3.44 -1.48 -23.80
CA PHE A 127 -4.59 -2.38 -23.91
C PHE A 127 -4.48 -3.56 -22.94
N LEU A 128 -3.32 -4.22 -22.83
CA LEU A 128 -3.08 -5.34 -21.92
C LEU A 128 -3.25 -4.92 -20.45
N GLU A 129 -2.62 -3.81 -20.06
CA GLU A 129 -2.69 -3.25 -18.70
C GLU A 129 -4.15 -3.01 -18.29
N TYR A 130 -4.96 -2.49 -19.22
CA TYR A 130 -6.37 -2.23 -18.98
C TYR A 130 -7.23 -3.51 -18.86
N ILE A 131 -7.03 -4.48 -19.75
CA ILE A 131 -7.87 -5.70 -19.77
C ILE A 131 -7.48 -6.72 -18.71
N GLU A 132 -6.21 -6.74 -18.27
CA GLU A 132 -5.70 -7.79 -17.39
C GLU A 132 -6.48 -7.89 -16.07
N PRO A 133 -6.71 -6.79 -15.32
CA PRO A 133 -7.51 -6.83 -14.10
C PRO A 133 -8.92 -7.34 -14.35
N LYS A 134 -9.56 -6.94 -15.46
CA LYS A 134 -10.91 -7.37 -15.83
C LYS A 134 -10.97 -8.86 -16.15
N MET A 135 -9.97 -9.38 -16.86
CA MET A 135 -9.89 -10.80 -17.20
C MET A 135 -9.61 -11.66 -15.98
N LYS A 136 -8.72 -11.22 -15.07
CA LYS A 136 -8.54 -11.87 -13.77
C LYS A 136 -9.83 -11.90 -12.98
N PHE A 137 -10.52 -10.77 -12.85
CA PHE A 137 -11.80 -10.69 -12.13
C PHE A 137 -12.86 -11.62 -12.72
N ARG A 138 -13.01 -11.61 -14.05
CA ARG A 138 -13.94 -12.50 -14.77
C ARG A 138 -13.58 -13.96 -14.60
N GLU A 139 -12.29 -14.32 -14.65
CA GLU A 139 -11.84 -15.68 -14.41
C GLU A 139 -12.18 -16.11 -12.99
N HIS A 140 -11.91 -15.28 -11.98
CA HIS A 140 -12.18 -15.64 -10.60
C HIS A 140 -13.67 -15.90 -10.34
N LEU A 141 -14.57 -15.15 -11.00
CA LEU A 141 -16.02 -15.35 -10.91
C LEU A 141 -16.50 -16.71 -11.45
N LEU A 142 -15.75 -17.35 -12.35
CA LEU A 142 -16.09 -18.69 -12.82
C LEU A 142 -15.95 -19.76 -11.74
N HIS A 143 -15.14 -19.49 -10.70
CA HIS A 143 -14.90 -20.42 -9.59
C HIS A 143 -15.85 -20.20 -8.41
N GLY A 144 -16.68 -19.15 -8.45
CA GLY A 144 -17.66 -18.79 -7.43
C GLY A 144 -17.85 -17.28 -7.29
N GLU A 145 -18.80 -16.87 -6.45
CA GLU A 145 -19.05 -15.46 -6.15
C GLU A 145 -17.82 -14.84 -5.46
N LEU A 146 -17.44 -13.62 -5.85
CA LEU A 146 -16.35 -12.90 -5.20
C LEU A 146 -16.83 -12.18 -3.95
N ALA A 147 -16.03 -12.27 -2.88
CA ALA A 147 -16.23 -11.54 -1.65
C ALA A 147 -14.94 -10.84 -1.23
N TRP A 148 -15.07 -9.71 -0.55
CA TRP A 148 -13.95 -9.06 0.11
C TRP A 148 -13.93 -9.45 1.58
N THR A 149 -12.78 -9.90 2.07
CA THR A 149 -12.65 -10.20 3.49
C THR A 149 -12.74 -8.91 4.30
N THR A 150 -13.21 -8.98 5.53
CA THR A 150 -13.22 -7.83 6.45
C THR A 150 -12.04 -7.86 7.42
N ARG A 151 -11.11 -8.81 7.21
CA ARG A 151 -9.94 -9.12 8.04
C ARG A 151 -8.77 -9.52 7.17
N LEU A 152 -7.57 -9.38 7.73
CA LEU A 152 -6.34 -9.86 7.09
C LEU A 152 -6.35 -11.39 7.01
N PRO A 153 -5.70 -11.98 6.00
CA PRO A 153 -5.55 -13.43 5.89
C PRO A 153 -4.96 -14.04 7.17
N GLY A 154 -5.48 -15.18 7.61
CA GLY A 154 -4.99 -15.91 8.79
C GLY A 154 -5.31 -15.25 10.15
N SER A 155 -6.04 -14.13 10.17
CA SER A 155 -6.40 -13.45 11.42
C SER A 155 -7.60 -14.09 12.11
N SER A 156 -7.57 -14.18 13.44
CA SER A 156 -8.72 -14.66 14.24
C SER A 156 -9.92 -13.70 14.12
N PRO A 157 -11.16 -14.17 14.37
CA PRO A 157 -12.35 -13.31 14.38
C PRO A 157 -12.25 -12.12 15.33
N ASP A 158 -11.59 -12.33 16.48
CA ASP A 158 -11.39 -11.32 17.53
C ASP A 158 -10.24 -10.36 17.25
N SER A 159 -9.47 -10.60 16.18
CA SER A 159 -8.39 -9.72 15.79
C SER A 159 -8.91 -8.32 15.40
N PRO A 160 -8.09 -7.26 15.63
CA PRO A 160 -8.44 -5.92 15.20
C PRO A 160 -8.79 -5.85 13.71
N LYS A 161 -9.80 -5.03 13.38
CA LYS A 161 -10.13 -4.73 11.98
C LYS A 161 -8.93 -4.11 11.25
N PRO A 162 -8.79 -4.35 9.93
CA PRO A 162 -7.79 -3.69 9.10
C PRO A 162 -7.81 -2.16 9.25
N SER A 163 -6.65 -1.57 9.49
CA SER A 163 -6.48 -0.12 9.54
C SER A 163 -6.60 0.50 8.15
N LYS A 164 -7.42 1.56 8.06
CA LYS A 164 -7.54 2.41 6.88
C LYS A 164 -6.39 3.42 6.72
N LEU A 165 -5.58 3.61 7.76
CA LEU A 165 -4.52 4.64 7.79
C LEU A 165 -3.10 4.04 7.78
N TYR A 166 -2.96 2.80 8.25
CA TYR A 166 -1.65 2.22 8.58
C TYR A 166 -1.50 0.83 7.99
N CYS A 167 -0.27 0.49 7.62
CA CYS A 167 0.13 -0.89 7.32
C CYS A 167 0.22 -1.72 8.61
N GLU A 168 0.36 -3.04 8.48
CA GLU A 168 0.42 -3.96 9.62
C GLU A 168 1.56 -3.65 10.62
N ARG A 169 2.70 -3.19 10.09
CA ARG A 169 3.85 -2.77 10.90
C ARG A 169 3.60 -1.48 11.68
N HIS A 170 2.68 -0.63 11.23
CA HIS A 170 2.40 0.67 11.86
C HIS A 170 1.06 0.71 12.59
N ASN A 171 0.24 -0.34 12.50
CA ASN A 171 -1.02 -0.40 13.23
C ASN A 171 -0.77 -0.72 14.74
N PRO A 172 -0.99 0.22 15.68
CA PRO A 172 -0.66 0.04 17.09
C PRO A 172 -1.50 -1.03 17.81
N ARG A 173 -2.58 -1.48 17.15
CA ARG A 173 -3.48 -2.53 17.66
C ARG A 173 -2.99 -3.93 17.34
N ARG A 174 -2.04 -4.10 16.40
CA ARG A 174 -1.56 -5.43 15.97
C ARG A 174 -0.64 -6.09 16.98
N SER A 175 0.36 -5.35 17.45
CA SER A 175 1.39 -5.90 18.32
C SER A 175 2.16 -4.80 19.06
N ILE A 176 2.93 -5.19 20.07
CA ILE A 176 3.83 -4.29 20.79
C ILE A 176 4.91 -3.73 19.84
N SER A 177 5.43 -4.56 18.93
CA SER A 177 6.42 -4.11 17.94
C SER A 177 5.83 -3.10 16.96
N SER A 178 4.59 -3.32 16.48
CA SER A 178 3.91 -2.35 15.62
C SER A 178 3.60 -1.04 16.34
N ARG A 179 3.24 -1.10 17.62
CA ARG A 179 3.05 0.09 18.47
C ARG A 179 4.34 0.88 18.63
N ARG A 180 5.48 0.21 18.86
CA ARG A 180 6.80 0.86 18.94
C ARG A 180 7.19 1.50 17.60
N ALA A 181 6.98 0.81 16.49
CA ALA A 181 7.25 1.33 15.15
C ALA A 181 6.39 2.57 14.85
N TYR A 182 5.09 2.52 15.16
CA TYR A 182 4.20 3.67 15.09
C TYR A 182 4.70 4.85 15.91
N GLN A 183 5.03 4.64 17.19
CA GLN A 183 5.49 5.70 18.08
C GLN A 183 6.82 6.32 17.66
N ARG A 184 7.70 5.53 17.04
CA ARG A 184 8.97 6.00 16.48
C ARG A 184 8.72 6.84 15.24
N ASP A 185 7.99 6.29 14.26
CA ASP A 185 7.88 6.88 12.93
C ASP A 185 6.89 8.05 12.89
N ARG A 186 5.87 8.08 13.76
CA ARG A 186 4.95 9.22 13.89
C ARG A 186 5.64 10.52 14.31
N ARG A 187 6.80 10.44 14.97
CA ARG A 187 7.56 11.63 15.41
C ARG A 187 8.12 12.39 14.21
N PHE A 188 8.40 11.67 13.12
CA PHE A 188 9.05 12.20 11.92
C PHE A 188 8.06 12.40 10.77
N ILE A 189 6.75 12.48 11.09
CA ILE A 189 5.71 12.57 10.07
C ILE A 189 5.79 13.88 9.28
N TRP A 190 6.25 14.96 9.93
CA TRP A 190 6.39 16.27 9.30
C TRP A 190 7.58 16.30 8.36
N GLU A 191 8.71 15.74 8.77
CA GLU A 191 9.90 15.58 7.92
C GLU A 191 9.61 14.67 6.74
N TYR A 192 8.86 13.57 6.97
CA TYR A 192 8.42 12.70 5.89
C TYR A 192 7.57 13.44 4.86
N ARG A 193 6.63 14.28 5.30
CA ARG A 193 5.79 15.10 4.42
C ARG A 193 6.59 16.16 3.68
N ALA A 194 7.48 16.87 4.37
CA ALA A 194 8.35 17.87 3.76
C ALA A 194 9.25 17.26 2.68
N LEU A 195 9.82 16.07 2.92
CA LEU A 195 10.62 15.38 1.91
C LEU A 195 9.79 14.93 0.71
N MET A 196 8.56 14.46 0.92
CA MET A 196 7.65 14.17 -0.20
C MET A 196 7.40 15.42 -1.05
N GLU A 197 7.14 16.57 -0.42
CA GLU A 197 6.91 17.85 -1.11
C GLU A 197 8.15 18.32 -1.87
N GLN A 198 9.35 18.16 -1.30
CA GLN A 198 10.61 18.46 -1.98
C GLN A 198 10.83 17.59 -3.21
N ILE A 199 10.61 16.27 -3.08
CA ILE A 199 10.76 15.35 -4.22
C ILE A 199 9.73 15.65 -5.30
N TRP A 200 8.47 15.95 -4.94
CA TRP A 200 7.47 16.39 -5.91
C TRP A 200 7.87 17.67 -6.62
N SER A 201 8.29 18.69 -5.86
CA SER A 201 8.72 19.97 -6.41
C SER A 201 9.88 19.80 -7.39
N GLN A 202 10.89 19.00 -7.01
CA GLN A 202 12.00 18.68 -7.88
C GLN A 202 11.53 17.94 -9.14
N GLY A 203 10.73 16.88 -8.98
CA GLY A 203 10.27 16.05 -10.09
C GLY A 203 9.35 16.78 -11.08
N PHE A 204 8.54 17.73 -10.61
CA PHE A 204 7.76 18.61 -11.48
C PHE A 204 8.65 19.61 -12.22
N ASN A 205 9.63 20.22 -11.53
CA ASN A 205 10.57 21.15 -12.17
C ASN A 205 11.44 20.46 -13.23
N THR A 206 11.77 19.18 -13.04
CA THR A 206 12.54 18.38 -13.99
C THR A 206 11.68 17.59 -14.98
N LEU A 207 10.35 17.72 -14.93
CA LEU A 207 9.40 16.98 -15.76
C LEU A 207 9.56 15.45 -15.70
N THR A 208 10.07 14.94 -14.58
CA THR A 208 10.27 13.49 -14.37
C THR A 208 9.09 12.83 -13.66
N LEU A 209 8.19 13.61 -13.06
CA LEU A 209 7.02 13.10 -12.34
C LEU A 209 5.74 13.78 -12.85
N SER A 210 4.67 13.00 -12.95
CA SER A 210 3.39 13.41 -13.54
C SER A 210 2.36 13.90 -12.51
N GLY A 211 2.50 13.49 -11.24
CA GLY A 211 1.62 13.90 -10.14
C GLY A 211 0.26 13.20 -10.09
N TRP A 212 -0.16 12.58 -11.20
CA TRP A 212 -1.40 11.82 -11.32
C TRP A 212 -1.18 10.31 -11.41
N ASP A 213 0.05 9.85 -11.62
CA ASP A 213 0.37 8.43 -11.69
C ASP A 213 0.60 7.81 -10.30
N ILE A 214 -0.02 6.66 -10.04
CA ILE A 214 0.07 5.98 -8.75
C ILE A 214 1.47 5.45 -8.46
N GLU A 215 2.23 5.08 -9.50
CA GLU A 215 3.61 4.63 -9.34
C GLU A 215 4.53 5.80 -8.96
N ASP A 216 4.31 7.00 -9.52
CA ASP A 216 4.99 8.22 -9.06
C ASP A 216 4.68 8.49 -7.58
N HIS A 217 3.42 8.37 -7.16
CA HIS A 217 3.04 8.50 -5.74
C HIS A 217 3.73 7.46 -4.85
N ALA A 218 3.84 6.22 -5.32
CA ALA A 218 4.55 5.16 -4.61
C ALA A 218 6.06 5.45 -4.52
N PHE A 219 6.66 5.94 -5.61
CA PHE A 219 8.07 6.31 -5.71
C PHE A 219 8.41 7.43 -4.73
N VAL A 220 7.68 8.56 -4.77
CA VAL A 220 7.92 9.71 -3.88
C VAL A 220 7.83 9.30 -2.42
N ARG A 221 6.83 8.49 -2.06
CA ARG A 221 6.66 7.97 -0.70
C ARG A 221 7.81 7.07 -0.27
N ARG A 222 8.30 6.22 -1.16
CA ARG A 222 9.43 5.31 -0.92
C ARG A 222 10.72 6.09 -0.71
N GLU A 223 11.01 7.03 -1.59
CA GLU A 223 12.23 7.83 -1.50
C GLU A 223 12.21 8.77 -0.29
N ALA A 224 11.10 9.44 -0.01
CA ALA A 224 10.97 10.24 1.21
C ALA A 224 11.19 9.38 2.46
N TYR A 225 10.63 8.17 2.52
CA TYR A 225 10.77 7.30 3.68
C TYR A 225 12.21 6.79 3.83
N LYS A 226 12.88 6.43 2.73
CA LYS A 226 14.31 6.08 2.71
C LYS A 226 15.17 7.23 3.22
N GLN A 227 14.92 8.46 2.75
CA GLN A 227 15.67 9.64 3.18
C GLN A 227 15.46 9.94 4.67
N VAL A 228 14.22 9.89 5.19
CA VAL A 228 13.95 9.99 6.64
C VAL A 228 14.73 8.94 7.42
N LYS A 229 14.77 7.70 6.93
CA LYS A 229 15.51 6.61 7.60
C LYS A 229 17.01 6.80 7.55
N ALA A 230 17.55 7.32 6.45
CA ALA A 230 18.97 7.62 6.31
C ALA A 230 19.41 8.76 7.24
N LEU A 231 18.66 9.87 7.26
CA LEU A 231 18.92 11.03 8.12
C LEU A 231 18.84 10.69 9.61
N ARG A 232 18.04 9.69 9.98
CA ARG A 232 17.85 9.27 11.37
C ARG A 232 18.47 7.91 11.68
N ALA A 233 19.34 7.41 10.80
CA ALA A 233 20.12 6.21 11.05
C ALA A 233 21.09 6.49 12.22
N PRO A 234 20.99 5.79 13.36
CA PRO A 234 21.76 6.09 14.56
C PRO A 234 23.28 5.91 14.43
N THR A 235 23.79 5.52 13.27
CA THR A 235 25.22 5.24 13.05
C THR A 235 25.91 6.41 12.36
N SER A 236 25.41 6.89 11.22
CA SER A 236 26.05 7.99 10.47
C SER A 236 26.03 9.31 11.27
N THR A 237 24.86 9.72 11.75
CA THR A 237 24.73 10.97 12.51
C THR A 237 25.34 10.90 13.92
N LEU A 238 25.43 9.71 14.51
CA LEU A 238 26.09 9.53 15.81
C LEU A 238 27.60 9.67 15.67
N ASP A 239 28.19 9.18 14.57
CA ASP A 239 29.61 9.37 14.28
C ASP A 239 29.94 10.85 14.04
N ASP A 240 29.06 11.60 13.37
CA ASP A 240 29.20 13.04 13.19
C ASP A 240 29.10 13.81 14.51
N PHE A 241 28.19 13.42 15.41
CA PHE A 241 28.06 14.08 16.72
C PHE A 241 29.17 13.68 17.71
N LEU A 242 29.63 12.43 17.66
CA LEU A 242 30.73 11.97 18.50
C LEU A 242 32.08 12.51 18.03
N SER A 243 32.29 12.68 16.73
CA SER A 243 33.53 13.31 16.19
C SER A 243 33.65 14.78 16.54
N LYS A 244 32.51 15.50 16.67
CA LYS A 244 32.46 16.89 17.14
C LYS A 244 32.73 17.04 18.65
N GLY A 245 32.74 15.95 19.43
CA GLY A 245 33.23 15.88 20.81
C GLY A 245 32.51 16.71 21.88
N THR A 246 31.52 17.52 21.52
CA THR A 246 30.97 18.61 22.36
C THR A 246 29.56 18.36 22.88
N MET A 247 28.84 17.36 22.36
CA MET A 247 27.45 17.10 22.74
C MET A 247 27.31 15.93 23.72
N THR A 248 26.51 16.12 24.76
CA THR A 248 26.14 15.07 25.72
C THR A 248 25.19 14.04 25.07
N GLN A 249 25.15 12.82 25.60
CA GLN A 249 24.24 11.77 25.10
C GLN A 249 22.75 12.19 25.13
N ALA A 250 22.37 13.10 26.03
CA ALA A 250 21.01 13.62 26.12
C ALA A 250 20.71 14.67 25.04
N GLU A 251 21.71 15.44 24.61
CA GLU A 251 21.59 16.39 23.48
C GLU A 251 21.54 15.64 22.16
N ILE A 252 22.41 14.64 21.98
CA ILE A 252 22.39 13.75 20.82
C ILE A 252 21.04 13.03 20.71
N ALA A 253 20.47 12.56 21.82
CA ALA A 253 19.15 11.93 21.84
C ALA A 253 18.02 12.89 21.41
N ARG A 254 18.07 14.14 21.87
CA ARG A 254 17.11 15.18 21.49
C ARG A 254 17.20 15.51 20.00
N GLU A 255 18.42 15.72 19.50
CA GLU A 255 18.68 16.09 18.11
C GLU A 255 18.27 14.98 17.12
N LEU A 256 18.49 13.72 17.51
CA LEU A 256 18.13 12.55 16.72
C LEU A 256 16.67 12.09 16.92
N GLY A 257 15.93 12.67 17.87
CA GLY A 257 14.55 12.27 18.19
C GLY A 257 14.41 10.85 18.77
N ILE A 258 15.50 10.26 19.27
CA ILE A 258 15.58 8.90 19.82
C ILE A 258 15.78 8.91 21.34
N SER A 259 15.64 7.75 22.01
CA SER A 259 15.85 7.69 23.45
C SER A 259 17.35 7.74 23.80
N ARG A 260 17.68 8.31 24.97
CA ARG A 260 19.06 8.30 25.51
C ARG A 260 19.65 6.89 25.62
N GLN A 261 18.81 5.90 25.94
CA GLN A 261 19.22 4.49 25.98
C GLN A 261 19.60 3.96 24.59
N ALA A 262 18.89 4.37 23.53
CA ALA A 262 19.21 3.99 22.16
C ALA A 262 20.56 4.58 21.72
N VAL A 263 20.85 5.83 22.10
CA VAL A 263 22.16 6.49 21.90
C VAL A 263 23.27 5.70 22.62
N SER A 264 23.07 5.38 23.90
CA SER A 264 24.04 4.59 24.68
C SER A 264 24.30 3.20 24.07
N ALA A 265 23.25 2.50 23.64
CA ALA A 265 23.37 1.20 22.99
C ALA A 265 24.04 1.27 21.60
N ALA A 266 23.88 2.38 20.87
CA ALA A 266 24.58 2.62 19.60
C ALA A 266 26.08 2.84 19.82
N ILE A 267 26.46 3.67 20.81
CA ILE A 267 27.86 3.89 21.21
C ILE A 267 28.54 2.57 21.61
N LYS A 268 27.87 1.74 22.43
CA LYS A 268 28.39 0.43 22.84
C LYS A 268 28.61 -0.51 21.66
N ARG A 269 27.66 -0.58 20.72
CA ARG A 269 27.78 -1.41 19.51
C ARG A 269 28.94 -0.95 18.61
N ARG A 270 29.16 0.37 18.51
CA ARG A 270 30.31 0.93 17.78
C ARG A 270 31.64 0.55 18.43
N ALA A 271 31.78 0.71 19.74
CA ALA A 271 33.00 0.34 20.46
C ALA A 271 33.36 -1.14 20.24
N LEU A 272 32.36 -2.03 20.29
CA LEU A 272 32.52 -3.45 19.99
C LEU A 272 32.92 -3.72 18.53
N LYS A 273 32.36 -2.96 17.58
CA LYS A 273 32.71 -3.08 16.15
C LYS A 273 34.15 -2.65 15.87
N ASN A 274 34.58 -1.51 16.42
CA ASN A 274 35.96 -1.02 16.27
C ASN A 274 36.98 -1.97 16.93
N LEU A 275 36.63 -2.60 18.05
CA LEU A 275 37.45 -3.63 18.70
C LEU A 275 37.61 -4.91 17.85
N HIS A 276 36.63 -5.23 17.01
CA HIS A 276 36.70 -6.36 16.08
C HIS A 276 37.45 -6.04 14.79
N GLU A 277 37.36 -4.79 14.30
CA GLU A 277 38.08 -4.34 13.09
C GLU A 277 39.57 -4.07 13.38
N GLY A 278 39.94 -3.64 14.59
CA GLY A 278 41.35 -3.47 15.01
C GLY A 278 42.08 -4.76 15.40
N LYS A 279 41.42 -5.93 15.30
CA LYS A 279 42.00 -7.26 15.55
C LYS A 279 42.19 -8.09 14.25
N ARG A 280 42.00 -7.48 13.08
CA ARG A 280 42.33 -8.06 11.78
C ARG A 280 43.61 -7.43 11.24
#